data_AF-A0A086A9A5-F1
#
_entry.id   AF-A0A086A9A5-F1
#
_cell.length_a   1.000
_cell.length_b   1.000
_cell.length_c   1.000
_cell.angle_alpha   90.00
_cell.angle_beta   90.00
_cell.angle_gamma   90.00
#
_symmetry.space_group_name_H-M   'P 1'
#
loop_
_entity.id
_entity.type
_entity.pdbx_description
1 polymer ?
#
loop_
_entity_poly.entity_id
_entity_poly.type
_entity_poly.pdbx_seq_one_letter_code
_entity_poly.pdbx_strand_id
1 'polypeptide(L)'
;MNYSNPYHHNINTQKLNIMTVSEWLSTAGKLHSACVSEQGEGNGSGRITMSQAKTLNVLQHAIGSDHGIKQVTYNEARVSLDEMFVMVKAGQKTPPLIAG
;
A
#
# COMPACT_ATOMS: atom_id res chain seq x y z
N MET A 1 -16.22 18.23 41.90
CA MET A 1 -14.83 18.03 41.43
C MET A 1 -14.89 17.08 40.25
N ASN A 2 -14.95 17.62 39.03
CA ASN A 2 -14.97 16.80 37.81
C ASN A 2 -13.51 16.52 37.41
N TYR A 3 -13.08 15.28 37.60
CA TYR A 3 -11.84 14.78 37.01
C TYR A 3 -12.01 14.77 35.48
N SER A 4 -11.47 15.78 34.82
CA SER A 4 -11.31 15.76 33.37
C SER A 4 -10.24 14.74 33.04
N ASN A 5 -10.66 13.62 32.46
CA ASN A 5 -9.80 12.58 31.93
C ASN A 5 -8.96 13.16 30.76
N PRO A 6 -7.62 13.18 30.82
CA PRO A 6 -6.78 13.75 29.76
C PRO A 6 -6.66 12.86 28.51
N TYR A 7 -7.30 11.68 28.48
CA TYR A 7 -7.30 10.79 27.32
C TYR A 7 -8.37 11.14 26.27
N HIS A 8 -8.61 12.43 26.03
CA HIS A 8 -9.16 12.87 24.75
C HIS A 8 -8.05 12.80 23.69
N HIS A 9 -7.59 11.58 23.40
CA HIS A 9 -6.84 11.32 22.19
C HIS A 9 -7.79 11.53 21.02
N ASN A 10 -7.61 12.71 20.44
CA ASN A 10 -8.08 13.13 19.13
C ASN A 10 -8.16 11.91 18.20
N ILE A 11 -9.39 11.44 17.98
CA ILE A 11 -9.73 10.44 16.98
C ILE A 11 -9.69 11.14 15.61
N ASN A 12 -8.55 11.76 15.28
CA ASN A 12 -8.06 11.77 13.93
C ASN A 12 -7.61 10.34 13.65
N THR A 13 -8.59 9.45 13.54
CA THR A 13 -8.50 8.30 12.66
C THR A 13 -8.08 8.86 11.32
N GLN A 14 -6.76 8.94 11.09
CA GLN A 14 -6.22 8.53 9.81
C GLN A 14 -6.90 7.21 9.54
N LYS A 15 -7.92 7.27 8.70
CA LYS A 15 -8.79 6.16 8.35
C LYS A 15 -7.85 5.04 7.96
N LEU A 16 -7.58 4.11 8.88
CA LEU A 16 -7.03 2.80 8.55
C LEU A 16 -8.00 2.31 7.50
N ASN A 17 -7.60 2.41 6.24
CA ASN A 17 -8.46 2.07 5.14
C ASN A 17 -8.45 0.55 5.17
N ILE A 18 -9.32 -0.01 6.00
CA ILE A 18 -9.33 -1.44 6.27
C ILE A 18 -9.69 -2.11 4.95
N MET A 19 -8.69 -2.72 4.33
CA MET A 19 -8.77 -3.31 3.01
C MET A 19 -8.83 -4.83 3.17
N THR A 20 -9.68 -5.49 2.39
CA THR A 20 -9.69 -6.96 2.39
C THR A 20 -8.49 -7.52 1.64
N VAL A 21 -8.20 -8.81 1.82
CA VAL A 21 -7.17 -9.49 1.03
C VAL A 21 -7.49 -9.46 -0.46
N SER A 22 -8.75 -9.68 -0.85
CA SER A 22 -9.18 -9.64 -2.24
C SER A 22 -9.07 -8.25 -2.87
N GLU A 23 -9.46 -7.20 -2.15
CA GLU A 23 -9.32 -5.80 -2.59
C GLU A 23 -7.85 -5.41 -2.74
N TRP A 24 -7.02 -5.83 -1.79
CA TRP A 24 -5.58 -5.58 -1.83
C TRP A 24 -4.96 -6.28 -3.03
N LEU A 25 -5.23 -7.58 -3.23
CA LEU A 25 -4.70 -8.35 -4.36
C LEU A 25 -5.17 -7.79 -5.71
N SER A 26 -6.43 -7.38 -5.81
CA SER A 26 -6.98 -6.77 -7.03
C SER A 26 -6.31 -5.43 -7.35
N THR A 27 -6.13 -4.58 -6.33
CA THR A 27 -5.52 -3.26 -6.50
C THR A 27 -4.01 -3.37 -6.78
N ALA A 28 -3.30 -4.18 -6.00
CA ALA A 28 -1.88 -4.48 -6.22
C ALA A 28 -1.66 -5.14 -7.58
N GLY A 29 -2.53 -6.06 -7.99
CA GLY A 29 -2.46 -6.73 -9.29
C GLY A 29 -2.58 -5.75 -10.47
N LYS A 30 -3.52 -4.80 -10.42
CA LYS A 30 -3.66 -3.76 -11.46
C LYS A 30 -2.40 -2.88 -11.56
N LEU A 31 -1.87 -2.44 -10.43
CA LEU A 31 -0.66 -1.62 -10.41
C LEU A 31 0.56 -2.40 -10.89
N HIS A 32 0.69 -3.67 -10.47
CA HIS A 32 1.77 -4.55 -10.90
C HIS A 32 1.74 -4.79 -12.41
N SER A 33 0.57 -5.06 -12.99
CA SER A 33 0.42 -5.20 -14.45
C SER A 33 0.85 -3.95 -15.20
N ALA A 34 0.52 -2.74 -14.70
CA ALA A 34 0.98 -1.50 -15.30
C ALA A 34 2.53 -1.39 -15.27
N CYS A 35 3.16 -1.77 -14.15
CA CYS A 35 4.62 -1.77 -14.04
C CYS A 35 5.28 -2.76 -15.00
N VAL A 36 4.68 -3.95 -15.19
CA VAL A 36 5.16 -4.96 -16.13
C VAL A 36 5.04 -4.49 -17.58
N SER A 37 3.92 -3.86 -17.96
CA SER A 37 3.75 -3.31 -19.31
C SER A 37 4.81 -2.26 -19.64
N GLU A 38 5.04 -1.30 -18.74
CA GLU A 38 6.06 -0.26 -18.90
C GLU A 38 7.49 -0.83 -18.97
N GLN A 39 7.75 -1.91 -18.24
CA GLN A 39 9.03 -2.61 -18.34
C GLN A 39 9.23 -3.27 -19.71
N GLY A 40 8.15 -3.83 -20.29
CA GLY A 40 8.18 -4.40 -21.64
C GLY A 40 8.37 -3.36 -22.74
N GLU A 41 7.88 -2.13 -22.54
CA GLU A 41 7.97 -1.04 -23.52
C GLU A 41 9.29 -0.26 -23.44
N GLY A 42 9.88 -0.12 -22.25
CA GLY A 42 11.02 0.78 -22.07
C GLY A 42 11.82 0.57 -20.80
N ASN A 43 12.01 -0.69 -20.37
CA ASN A 43 12.78 -1.12 -19.19
C ASN A 43 12.27 -0.64 -17.81
N GLY A 44 11.18 0.12 -17.75
CA GLY A 44 10.54 0.54 -16.50
C GLY A 44 11.28 1.67 -15.77
N SER A 45 12.19 2.39 -16.43
CA SER A 45 12.90 3.55 -15.86
C SER A 45 12.02 4.79 -15.72
N GLY A 46 10.86 4.82 -16.39
CA GLY A 46 9.84 5.85 -16.21
C GLY A 46 9.33 5.88 -14.77
N ARG A 47 9.03 7.08 -14.25
CA ARG A 47 8.44 7.25 -12.92
C ARG A 47 6.95 6.93 -12.97
N ILE A 48 6.46 6.26 -11.92
CA ILE A 48 5.02 6.06 -11.75
C ILE A 48 4.32 7.42 -11.63
N THR A 49 3.10 7.49 -12.13
CA THR A 49 2.23 8.66 -11.98
C THR A 49 1.93 8.92 -10.50
N MET A 50 1.54 10.15 -10.17
CA MET A 50 1.22 10.51 -8.78
C MET A 50 0.02 9.71 -8.23
N SER A 51 -0.95 9.35 -9.08
CA SER A 51 -2.06 8.48 -8.68
C SER A 51 -1.59 7.06 -8.35
N GLN A 52 -0.70 6.50 -9.17
CA GLN A 52 -0.08 5.20 -8.89
C GLN A 52 0.79 5.22 -7.63
N ALA A 53 1.54 6.31 -7.37
CA ALA A 53 2.30 6.49 -6.13
C ALA A 53 1.39 6.53 -4.89
N LYS A 54 0.23 7.19 -4.98
CA LYS A 54 -0.79 7.18 -3.93
C LYS A 54 -1.35 5.77 -3.72
N THR A 55 -1.64 5.03 -4.80
CA THR A 55 -2.09 3.64 -4.73
C THR A 55 -1.04 2.76 -4.06
N LEU A 56 0.24 2.87 -4.44
CA LEU A 56 1.33 2.13 -3.83
C LEU A 56 1.43 2.39 -2.32
N ASN A 57 1.34 3.66 -1.92
CA ASN A 57 1.36 4.05 -0.51
C ASN A 57 0.17 3.46 0.27
N VAL A 58 -1.04 3.45 -0.31
CA VAL A 58 -2.21 2.81 0.30
C VAL A 58 -1.99 1.31 0.49
N LEU A 59 -1.41 0.63 -0.51
CA LEU A 59 -1.11 -0.80 -0.43
C LEU A 59 -0.06 -1.12 0.64
N GLN A 60 0.97 -0.28 0.76
CA GLN A 60 2.02 -0.40 1.78
C GLN A 60 1.42 -0.20 3.18
N HIS A 61 0.65 0.87 3.41
CA HIS A 61 0.00 1.10 4.70
C HIS A 61 -0.93 -0.04 5.10
N ALA A 62 -1.66 -0.61 4.13
CA ALA A 62 -2.61 -1.69 4.38
C ALA A 62 -1.95 -2.98 4.90
N ILE A 63 -0.64 -3.17 4.67
CA ILE A 63 0.13 -4.31 5.19
C ILE A 63 1.05 -3.96 6.36
N GLY A 64 1.03 -2.70 6.81
CA GLY A 64 1.87 -2.25 7.93
C GLY A 64 3.15 -1.49 7.59
N SER A 65 3.38 -1.24 6.31
CA SER A 65 4.57 -0.57 5.82
C SER A 65 4.26 0.92 5.61
N ASP A 66 5.01 1.81 6.24
CA ASP A 66 4.88 3.26 6.05
C ASP A 66 6.16 3.84 5.47
N HIS A 67 6.14 4.15 4.18
CA HIS A 67 7.28 4.69 3.43
C HIS A 67 7.00 6.10 2.89
N GLY A 68 5.79 6.61 3.09
CA GLY A 68 5.26 7.83 2.49
C GLY A 68 5.08 7.75 0.97
N ILE A 69 4.37 8.74 0.41
CA ILE A 69 4.13 8.83 -1.03
C ILE A 69 5.42 9.23 -1.75
N LYS A 70 5.98 8.32 -2.55
CA LYS A 70 7.14 8.57 -3.41
C LYS A 70 6.86 8.11 -4.84
N GLN A 71 7.13 8.98 -5.82
CA GLN A 71 7.06 8.61 -7.24
C GLN A 71 8.31 7.83 -7.65
N VAL A 72 8.41 6.58 -7.22
CA VAL A 72 9.47 5.66 -7.65
C VAL A 72 9.34 5.33 -9.13
N THR A 73 10.34 4.69 -9.71
CA THR A 73 10.26 4.15 -11.08
C THR A 73 9.28 2.97 -11.14
N TYR A 74 8.76 2.66 -12.33
CA TYR A 74 7.93 1.47 -12.54
C TYR A 74 8.67 0.18 -12.15
N ASN A 75 9.98 0.09 -12.37
CA ASN A 75 10.76 -1.08 -11.95
C ASN A 75 10.87 -1.17 -10.42
N GLU A 76 11.15 -0.08 -9.71
CA GLU A 76 11.17 -0.05 -8.24
C GLU A 76 9.78 -0.38 -7.65
N ALA A 77 8.72 0.17 -8.24
CA ALA A 77 7.35 -0.14 -7.83
C ALA A 77 7.02 -1.63 -8.02
N ARG A 78 7.44 -2.24 -9.14
CA ARG A 78 7.26 -3.67 -9.40
C ARG A 78 7.95 -4.51 -8.33
N VAL A 79 9.23 -4.25 -8.06
CA VAL A 79 10.01 -4.99 -7.05
C VAL A 79 9.34 -4.88 -5.68
N SER A 80 8.91 -3.67 -5.30
CA SER A 80 8.17 -3.47 -4.04
C SER A 80 6.87 -4.28 -4.02
N LEU A 81 6.10 -4.31 -5.11
CA LEU A 81 4.86 -5.09 -5.20
C LEU A 81 5.12 -6.60 -5.11
N ASP A 82 6.18 -7.10 -5.75
CA ASP A 82 6.57 -8.52 -5.68
C ASP A 82 6.87 -8.95 -4.24
N GLU A 83 7.64 -8.15 -3.49
CA GLU A 83 7.92 -8.39 -2.07
C GLU A 83 6.63 -8.36 -1.24
N MET A 84 5.76 -7.39 -1.49
CA MET A 84 4.48 -7.29 -0.78
C MET A 84 3.55 -8.46 -1.09
N PHE A 85 3.51 -8.97 -2.33
CA PHE A 85 2.75 -10.17 -2.65
C PHE A 85 3.24 -11.38 -1.85
N VAL A 86 4.54 -11.53 -1.67
CA VAL A 86 5.12 -12.61 -0.85
C VAL A 86 4.67 -12.47 0.60
N MET A 87 4.77 -11.28 1.18
CA MET A 87 4.31 -11.02 2.56
C MET A 87 2.82 -11.31 2.73
N VAL A 88 1.98 -10.86 1.80
CA VAL A 88 0.52 -11.09 1.84
C VAL A 88 0.17 -12.56 1.69
N LYS A 89 0.85 -13.32 0.82
CA LYS A 89 0.66 -14.76 0.65
C LYS A 89 1.15 -15.56 1.86
N ALA A 90 2.23 -15.12 2.51
CA ALA A 90 2.78 -15.75 3.71
C ALA A 90 1.99 -15.44 4.99
N GLY A 91 0.97 -14.57 4.92
CA GLY A 91 0.20 -14.15 6.10
C GLY A 91 0.96 -13.18 7.01
N GLN A 92 2.08 -12.62 6.57
CA GLN A 92 2.93 -11.70 7.33
C GLN A 92 2.46 -10.24 7.12
N LYS A 93 1.33 -9.87 7.72
CA LYS A 93 0.68 -8.54 7.55
C LYS A 93 0.32 -7.93 8.90
N THR A 94 0.70 -6.69 9.16
CA THR A 94 0.46 -6.03 10.47
C THR A 94 0.23 -4.53 10.33
N PRO A 95 -1.00 -3.97 10.44
CA PRO A 95 -2.23 -4.63 10.87
C PRO A 95 -2.74 -5.63 9.82
N PRO A 96 -3.50 -6.65 10.25
CA PRO A 96 -3.97 -7.69 9.35
C PRO A 96 -4.97 -7.11 8.34
N LEU A 97 -4.73 -7.36 7.04
CA LEU A 97 -5.78 -7.25 6.02
C LEU A 97 -6.98 -8.09 6.45
N ILE A 98 -8.19 -7.56 6.32
CA ILE A 98 -9.41 -8.31 6.64
C ILE A 98 -9.55 -9.47 5.66
N ALA A 99 -9.94 -10.64 6.17
CA ALA A 99 -10.33 -11.76 5.31
C ALA A 99 -11.60 -11.39 4.53
N GLY A 100 -11.55 -11.50 3.20
CA GLY A 100 -12.63 -11.14 2.29
C GLY A 100 -12.08 -10.95 0.89
#